data_AF-A0A1H7ESG2-F1
#
_entry.id   AF-A0A1H7ESG2-F1
#
_cell.length_a   1.000
_cell.length_b   1.000
_cell.length_c   1.000
_cell.angle_alpha   90.00
_cell.angle_beta   90.00
_cell.angle_gamma   90.00
#
_symmetry.space_group_name_H-M   'P 1'
#
loop_
_entity.id
_entity.type
_entity.pdbx_description
1 polymer ?
#
loop_
_entity_poly.entity_id
_entity_poly.type
_entity_poly.pdbx_seq_one_letter_code
_entity_poly.pdbx_strand_id
1 'polypeptide(L)'
;MSRYVPPPPAPESALRALEDKLGTALPPLLKSRYASSNGGTFDDPRNRDREWQLHPVFDASDRKQMKRTAEDIAHYTRLALQDKRFPRNGISIAHNFSLYEQLFVKRDEASGVIGEEIFLFDVHTGQWCARYAADLPAAIAQARVPEAVQPDPARALPQFRYYADPFEAGVLRTSGETCECCGKATGYIYGGSFYAVGDESHFCPWCIANGAAAKKFDGEFNDAAGIGCAGTEEVALPPSVIAEVSQRTPSFFSYQQERWWAHCNDAGRFLGEIEHVDRALIASEAGNDFTSDTREAAHVGSDADWQWLLATPSRQRGIAVFVFGCLHCGKLGGYVDHS
;
A
#
# COMPACT_ATOMS: atom_id res chain seq x y z
N MET A 1 -2.19 -36.73 12.21
CA MET A 1 -1.36 -35.74 11.48
C MET A 1 -0.44 -36.50 10.55
N SER A 2 -0.73 -36.50 9.24
CA SER A 2 0.21 -37.02 8.25
C SER A 2 1.45 -36.13 8.31
N ARG A 3 2.63 -36.70 8.59
CA ARG A 3 3.88 -35.94 8.56
C ARG A 3 4.11 -35.51 7.11
N TYR A 4 4.20 -34.21 6.86
CA TYR A 4 4.57 -33.71 5.55
C TYR A 4 5.92 -34.33 5.15
N VAL A 5 5.93 -35.08 4.04
CA VAL A 5 7.15 -35.65 3.49
C VAL A 5 7.51 -34.79 2.28
N PRO A 6 8.61 -34.03 2.31
CA PRO A 6 9.02 -33.23 1.18
C PRO A 6 9.27 -34.13 -0.03
N PRO A 7 9.03 -33.64 -1.26
CA PRO A 7 9.44 -34.35 -2.46
C PRO A 7 10.96 -34.68 -2.40
N PRO A 8 11.39 -35.86 -2.88
CA PRO A 8 12.78 -36.14 -3.13
C PRO A 8 13.37 -35.13 -4.12
N PRO A 9 14.70 -34.93 -4.07
CA PRO A 9 15.41 -33.99 -4.93
C PRO A 9 15.34 -34.40 -6.40
N ALA A 10 15.46 -33.42 -7.30
CA ALA A 10 15.62 -33.68 -8.72
C ALA A 10 17.06 -34.17 -8.95
N PRO A 11 17.26 -35.27 -9.69
CA PRO A 11 18.61 -35.70 -10.06
C PRO A 11 19.23 -34.69 -11.01
N GLU A 12 20.55 -34.57 -10.98
CA GLU A 12 21.31 -33.65 -11.85
C GLU A 12 21.01 -33.87 -13.34
N SER A 13 20.73 -35.11 -13.76
CA SER A 13 20.31 -35.44 -15.12
C SER A 13 18.98 -34.80 -15.52
N ALA A 14 18.01 -34.72 -14.59
CA ALA A 14 16.72 -34.07 -14.83
C ALA A 14 16.86 -32.56 -14.91
N LEU A 15 17.69 -31.96 -14.05
CA LEU A 15 18.00 -30.52 -14.08
C LEU A 15 18.65 -30.13 -15.41
N ARG A 16 19.67 -30.87 -15.85
CA ARG A 16 20.31 -30.65 -17.15
C ARG A 16 19.35 -30.81 -18.31
N ALA A 17 18.53 -31.86 -18.30
CA ALA A 17 17.53 -32.07 -19.34
C ALA A 17 16.51 -30.92 -19.43
N LEU A 18 16.19 -30.27 -18.31
CA LEU A 18 15.36 -29.07 -18.31
C LEU A 18 16.11 -27.85 -18.86
N GLU A 19 17.35 -27.60 -18.40
CA GLU A 19 18.18 -26.51 -18.92
C GLU A 19 18.40 -26.62 -20.43
N ASP A 20 18.62 -27.83 -20.94
CA ASP A 20 18.73 -28.13 -22.38
C ASP A 20 17.43 -27.79 -23.12
N LYS A 21 16.25 -28.16 -22.56
CA LYS A 21 14.94 -27.80 -23.14
C LYS A 21 14.68 -26.31 -23.12
N LEU A 22 15.13 -25.62 -22.07
CA LEU A 22 15.03 -24.17 -21.95
C LEU A 22 16.10 -23.45 -22.79
N GLY A 23 17.14 -24.14 -23.27
CA GLY A 23 18.27 -23.55 -23.99
C GLY A 23 19.09 -22.56 -23.14
N THR A 24 19.01 -22.64 -21.81
CA THR A 24 19.73 -21.76 -20.88
C THR A 24 19.76 -22.38 -19.48
N ALA A 25 20.71 -21.96 -18.66
CA ALA A 25 20.81 -22.42 -17.28
C ALA A 25 19.67 -21.90 -16.42
N LEU A 26 19.25 -22.69 -15.43
CA LEU A 26 18.32 -22.21 -14.41
C LEU A 26 19.04 -21.20 -13.50
N PRO A 27 18.30 -20.22 -12.95
CA PRO A 27 18.84 -19.36 -11.91
C PRO A 27 19.37 -20.20 -10.72
N PRO A 28 20.55 -19.88 -10.15
CA PRO A 28 21.18 -20.68 -9.10
C PRO A 28 20.26 -21.03 -7.92
N LEU A 29 19.44 -20.08 -7.45
CA LEU A 29 18.56 -20.33 -6.30
C LEU A 29 17.41 -21.27 -6.68
N LEU A 30 16.84 -21.13 -7.88
CA LEU A 30 15.82 -22.03 -8.40
C LEU A 30 16.38 -23.45 -8.61
N LYS A 31 17.58 -23.56 -9.19
CA LYS A 31 18.27 -24.85 -9.37
C LYS A 31 18.55 -25.54 -8.04
N SER A 32 19.10 -24.81 -7.07
CA SER A 32 19.37 -25.32 -5.72
C SER A 32 18.09 -25.79 -5.02
N ARG A 33 16.96 -25.10 -5.24
CA ARG A 33 15.67 -25.51 -4.72
C ARG A 33 15.25 -26.88 -5.27
N TYR A 34 15.30 -27.08 -6.58
CA TYR A 34 14.95 -28.36 -7.19
C TYR A 34 15.92 -29.49 -6.83
N ALA A 35 17.21 -29.19 -6.73
CA ALA A 35 18.24 -30.13 -6.29
C ALA A 35 18.05 -30.58 -4.83
N SER A 36 17.28 -29.84 -4.04
CA SER A 36 16.95 -30.19 -2.65
C SER A 36 15.57 -30.83 -2.51
N SER A 37 14.58 -30.34 -3.26
CA SER A 37 13.18 -30.80 -3.24
C SER A 37 12.52 -30.53 -4.59
N ASN A 38 12.16 -31.59 -5.31
CA ASN A 38 11.60 -31.47 -6.65
C ASN A 38 10.09 -31.15 -6.62
N GLY A 39 9.76 -29.86 -6.56
CA GLY A 39 8.40 -29.34 -6.42
C GLY A 39 7.99 -29.19 -4.96
N GLY A 40 6.69 -29.36 -4.67
CA GLY A 40 6.11 -29.25 -3.34
C GLY A 40 5.15 -28.07 -3.22
N THR A 41 4.82 -27.68 -1.98
CA THR A 41 3.97 -26.52 -1.70
C THR A 41 4.64 -25.55 -0.74
N PHE A 42 4.22 -24.29 -0.79
CA PHE A 42 4.59 -23.25 0.18
C PHE A 42 3.43 -22.25 0.35
N ASP A 43 3.37 -21.58 1.49
CA ASP A 43 2.25 -20.69 1.85
C ASP A 43 2.13 -19.47 0.92
N ASP A 44 0.91 -19.01 0.65
CA ASP A 44 0.68 -17.66 0.09
C ASP A 44 0.55 -16.65 1.25
N PRO A 45 1.49 -15.69 1.41
CA PRO A 45 1.45 -14.70 2.47
C PRO A 45 0.21 -13.81 2.43
N ARG A 46 -0.52 -13.75 1.31
CA ARG A 46 -1.70 -12.90 1.12
C ARG A 46 -3.01 -13.57 1.56
N ASN A 47 -3.02 -14.89 1.74
CA ASN A 47 -4.22 -15.64 2.10
C ASN A 47 -3.89 -16.95 2.81
N ARG A 48 -4.35 -17.10 4.06
CA ARG A 48 -4.02 -18.22 4.95
C ARG A 48 -4.48 -19.60 4.45
N ASP A 49 -5.50 -19.64 3.60
CA ASP A 49 -6.12 -20.86 3.10
C ASP A 49 -5.60 -21.20 1.68
N ARG A 50 -4.62 -20.45 1.19
CA ARG A 50 -4.00 -20.63 -0.13
C ARG A 50 -2.54 -21.05 0.02
N GLU A 51 -2.15 -22.02 -0.81
CA GLU A 51 -0.77 -22.45 -0.98
C GLU A 51 -0.41 -22.34 -2.47
N TRP A 52 0.87 -22.11 -2.73
CA TRP A 52 1.48 -22.25 -4.03
C TRP A 52 1.99 -23.67 -4.23
N GLN A 53 1.66 -24.26 -5.37
CA GLN A 53 2.21 -25.53 -5.83
C GLN A 53 3.39 -25.25 -6.76
N LEU A 54 4.60 -25.55 -6.28
CA LEU A 54 5.83 -25.42 -7.06
C LEU A 54 5.88 -26.53 -8.12
N HIS A 55 6.03 -26.13 -9.39
CA HIS A 55 6.10 -27.05 -10.52
C HIS A 55 7.38 -27.90 -10.44
N PRO A 56 7.28 -29.23 -10.53
CA PRO A 56 8.46 -30.09 -10.49
C PRO A 56 9.25 -30.00 -11.80
N VAL A 57 10.49 -30.46 -11.75
CA VAL A 57 11.30 -30.83 -12.91
C VAL A 57 11.01 -32.29 -13.27
N PHE A 58 10.82 -32.59 -14.55
CA PHE A 58 10.54 -33.95 -15.00
C PHE A 58 11.70 -34.91 -14.67
N ASP A 59 11.45 -35.90 -13.83
CA ASP A 59 12.40 -36.91 -13.41
C ASP A 59 12.10 -38.28 -14.07
N ALA A 60 12.99 -38.68 -14.96
CA ALA A 60 12.89 -39.92 -15.73
C ALA A 60 13.55 -41.13 -15.05
N SER A 61 14.01 -41.02 -13.80
CA SER A 61 14.81 -42.05 -13.12
C SER A 61 14.04 -43.35 -12.90
N ASP A 62 12.75 -43.27 -12.60
CA ASP A 62 11.87 -44.42 -12.45
C ASP A 62 10.40 -44.09 -12.76
N ARG A 63 9.57 -45.12 -12.95
CA ARG A 63 8.15 -44.97 -13.32
C ARG A 63 7.32 -44.15 -12.31
N LYS A 64 7.64 -44.23 -11.02
CA LYS A 64 6.95 -43.49 -9.96
C LYS A 64 7.30 -42.01 -10.07
N GLN A 65 8.57 -41.67 -10.28
CA GLN A 65 8.99 -40.28 -10.50
C GLN A 65 8.41 -39.70 -11.77
N MET A 66 8.51 -40.43 -12.89
CA MET A 66 7.93 -40.01 -14.16
C MET A 66 6.44 -39.66 -14.04
N LYS A 67 5.66 -40.49 -13.34
CA LYS A 67 4.23 -40.24 -13.12
C LYS A 67 4.00 -38.99 -12.26
N ARG A 68 4.81 -38.81 -11.22
CA ARG A 68 4.66 -37.73 -10.24
C ARG A 68 5.10 -36.36 -10.78
N THR A 69 6.07 -36.35 -11.69
CA THR A 69 6.60 -35.13 -12.29
C THR A 69 6.15 -34.95 -13.74
N ALA A 70 5.12 -35.68 -14.19
CA ALA A 70 4.65 -35.62 -15.58
C ALA A 70 4.11 -34.23 -15.96
N GLU A 71 3.47 -33.55 -15.00
CA GLU A 71 3.09 -32.15 -15.07
C GLU A 71 4.25 -31.31 -14.52
N ASP A 72 5.31 -31.16 -15.33
CA ASP A 72 6.50 -30.41 -14.96
C ASP A 72 6.40 -28.91 -15.28
N ILE A 73 7.43 -28.16 -14.91
CA ILE A 73 7.59 -26.74 -15.24
C ILE A 73 7.38 -26.45 -16.74
N ALA A 74 7.81 -27.33 -17.64
CA ALA A 74 7.62 -27.16 -19.07
C ALA A 74 6.16 -27.41 -19.50
N HIS A 75 5.47 -28.36 -18.86
CA HIS A 75 4.03 -28.56 -19.02
C HIS A 75 3.25 -27.30 -18.62
N TYR A 76 3.43 -26.81 -17.39
CA TYR A 76 2.67 -25.66 -16.91
C TYR A 76 3.04 -24.36 -17.61
N THR A 77 4.30 -24.18 -18.04
CA THR A 77 4.68 -23.04 -18.89
C THR A 77 3.92 -23.06 -20.22
N ARG A 78 3.79 -24.22 -20.88
CA ARG A 78 2.98 -24.35 -22.11
C ARG A 78 1.51 -24.04 -21.85
N LEU A 79 0.96 -24.45 -20.71
CA LEU A 79 -0.41 -24.16 -20.33
C LEU A 79 -0.61 -22.65 -20.11
N ALA A 80 0.29 -22.00 -19.37
CA ALA A 80 0.28 -20.56 -19.13
C ALA A 80 0.30 -19.75 -20.43
N LEU A 81 1.15 -20.15 -21.37
CA LEU A 81 1.29 -19.52 -22.68
C LEU A 81 0.02 -19.63 -23.57
N GLN A 82 -0.96 -20.46 -23.23
CA GLN A 82 -2.26 -20.46 -23.92
C GLN A 82 -3.05 -19.18 -23.66
N ASP A 83 -2.88 -18.54 -22.49
CA ASP A 83 -3.40 -17.20 -22.25
C ASP A 83 -2.56 -16.20 -23.04
N LYS A 84 -3.21 -15.41 -23.89
CA LYS A 84 -2.55 -14.38 -24.70
C LYS A 84 -1.83 -13.33 -23.85
N ARG A 85 -2.31 -13.10 -22.62
CA ARG A 85 -1.82 -12.09 -21.67
C ARG A 85 -0.62 -12.58 -20.84
N PHE A 86 -0.37 -13.89 -20.77
CA PHE A 86 0.83 -14.39 -20.09
C PHE A 86 2.08 -13.97 -20.89
N PRO A 87 3.14 -13.45 -20.23
CA PRO A 87 4.34 -12.99 -20.92
C PRO A 87 5.00 -14.09 -21.75
N ARG A 88 5.33 -13.80 -23.01
CA ARG A 88 5.92 -14.79 -23.94
C ARG A 88 7.31 -15.25 -23.51
N ASN A 89 8.04 -14.39 -22.82
CA ASN A 89 9.32 -14.68 -22.20
C ASN A 89 9.20 -15.21 -20.76
N GLY A 90 7.99 -15.49 -20.28
CA GLY A 90 7.74 -16.02 -18.95
C GLY A 90 7.91 -17.54 -18.87
N ILE A 91 8.43 -18.02 -17.75
CA ILE A 91 8.48 -19.44 -17.39
C ILE A 91 7.69 -19.62 -16.10
N SER A 92 6.58 -20.35 -16.18
CA SER A 92 5.68 -20.56 -15.04
C SER A 92 6.27 -21.57 -14.07
N ILE A 93 6.49 -21.16 -12.81
CA ILE A 93 7.20 -21.96 -11.80
C ILE A 93 6.29 -22.46 -10.68
N ALA A 94 5.16 -21.81 -10.41
CA ALA A 94 4.18 -22.27 -9.44
C ALA A 94 2.77 -21.79 -9.79
N HIS A 95 1.75 -22.46 -9.25
CA HIS A 95 0.35 -22.06 -9.39
C HIS A 95 -0.42 -22.21 -8.10
N ASN A 96 -1.54 -21.50 -7.98
CA ASN A 96 -2.53 -21.75 -6.95
C ASN A 96 -3.43 -22.94 -7.34
N PHE A 97 -4.24 -23.47 -6.43
CA PHE A 97 -5.10 -24.64 -6.71
C PHE A 97 -6.02 -24.51 -7.95
N SER A 98 -6.37 -23.29 -8.37
CA SER A 98 -7.26 -23.07 -9.51
C SER A 98 -6.55 -22.82 -10.85
N LEU A 99 -5.21 -22.78 -10.88
CA LEU A 99 -4.38 -22.37 -12.04
C LEU A 99 -4.64 -20.94 -12.56
N TYR A 100 -5.52 -20.18 -11.92
CA TYR A 100 -5.83 -18.80 -12.31
C TYR A 100 -4.77 -17.81 -11.88
N GLU A 101 -4.00 -18.14 -10.84
CA GLU A 101 -2.82 -17.39 -10.47
C GLU A 101 -1.58 -18.25 -10.61
N GLN A 102 -0.53 -17.64 -11.17
CA GLN A 102 0.74 -18.30 -11.43
C GLN A 102 1.90 -17.39 -11.05
N LEU A 103 2.90 -17.97 -10.41
CA LEU A 103 4.19 -17.33 -10.22
C LEU A 103 5.11 -17.73 -11.36
N PHE A 104 5.86 -16.79 -11.89
CA PHE A 104 6.74 -17.02 -13.02
C PHE A 104 8.03 -16.19 -12.90
N VAL A 105 9.07 -16.65 -13.58
CA VAL A 105 10.33 -15.93 -13.81
C VAL A 105 10.39 -15.47 -15.25
N LYS A 106 11.12 -14.40 -15.52
CA LYS A 106 11.30 -13.88 -16.88
C LYS A 106 12.62 -14.31 -17.47
N ARG A 107 12.59 -14.64 -18.76
CA ARG A 107 13.76 -14.72 -19.60
C ARG A 107 14.03 -13.34 -20.20
N ASP A 108 15.26 -12.89 -20.08
CA ASP A 108 15.74 -11.71 -20.80
C ASP A 108 15.72 -11.97 -22.31
N GLU A 109 15.11 -11.07 -23.08
CA GLU A 109 14.88 -11.29 -24.51
C GLU A 109 16.17 -11.19 -25.33
N ALA A 110 17.17 -10.43 -24.87
CA ALA A 110 18.42 -10.22 -25.57
C ALA A 110 19.44 -11.32 -25.29
N SER A 111 19.65 -11.66 -24.02
CA SER A 111 20.65 -12.63 -23.55
C SER A 111 20.10 -14.05 -23.44
N GLY A 112 18.79 -14.23 -23.34
CA GLY A 112 18.15 -15.52 -23.11
C GLY A 112 18.35 -16.08 -21.69
N VAL A 113 18.95 -15.30 -20.79
CA VAL A 113 19.18 -15.64 -19.38
C VAL A 113 17.86 -15.54 -18.60
N ILE A 114 17.61 -16.47 -17.69
CA ILE A 114 16.45 -16.44 -16.79
C ILE A 114 16.82 -15.67 -15.53
N GLY A 115 15.99 -14.70 -15.15
CA GLY A 115 16.16 -13.93 -13.92
C GLY A 115 15.71 -14.68 -12.66
N GLU A 116 16.17 -14.25 -11.50
CA GLU A 116 15.75 -14.76 -10.19
C GLU A 116 14.40 -14.17 -9.73
N GLU A 117 14.06 -12.96 -10.22
CA GLU A 117 12.90 -12.21 -9.76
C GLU A 117 11.57 -12.93 -10.10
N ILE A 118 10.71 -13.04 -9.08
CA ILE A 118 9.44 -13.73 -9.16
C ILE A 118 8.34 -12.72 -9.42
N PHE A 119 7.50 -13.01 -10.40
CA PHE A 119 6.35 -12.19 -10.77
C PHE A 119 5.06 -13.00 -10.59
N LEU A 120 3.97 -12.28 -10.33
CA LEU A 120 2.63 -12.85 -10.29
C LEU A 120 1.89 -12.56 -11.59
N PHE A 121 1.20 -13.57 -12.11
CA PHE A 121 0.19 -13.47 -13.14
C PHE A 121 -1.16 -13.89 -12.59
N ASP A 122 -2.20 -13.07 -12.81
CA ASP A 122 -3.59 -13.33 -12.42
C ASP A 122 -4.49 -13.24 -13.66
N VAL A 123 -5.15 -14.34 -14.00
CA VAL A 123 -6.01 -14.51 -15.18
C VAL A 123 -7.26 -13.61 -15.13
N HIS A 124 -7.77 -13.30 -13.94
CA HIS A 124 -9.00 -12.52 -13.75
C HIS A 124 -8.76 -11.02 -13.89
N THR A 125 -7.72 -10.52 -13.24
CA THR A 125 -7.41 -9.09 -13.29
C THR A 125 -6.68 -8.71 -14.57
N GLY A 126 -5.99 -9.67 -15.20
CA GLY A 126 -5.10 -9.39 -16.33
C GLY A 126 -4.00 -8.38 -15.95
N GLN A 127 -3.75 -8.19 -14.65
CA GLN A 127 -2.76 -7.24 -14.17
C GLN A 127 -1.38 -7.65 -14.68
N TRP A 128 -0.71 -6.67 -15.27
CA TRP A 128 0.66 -6.78 -15.74
C TRP A 128 1.59 -7.11 -14.57
N CYS A 129 2.20 -8.30 -14.62
CA CYS A 129 3.43 -8.72 -13.94
C CYS A 129 3.82 -7.93 -12.69
N ALA A 130 3.00 -7.94 -11.63
CA ALA A 130 3.43 -7.36 -10.37
C ALA A 130 4.61 -8.17 -9.84
N ARG A 131 5.66 -7.49 -9.40
CA ARG A 131 6.77 -8.14 -8.70
C ARG A 131 6.21 -8.81 -7.45
N TYR A 132 6.43 -10.11 -7.31
CA TYR A 132 5.99 -10.91 -6.18
C TYR A 132 7.08 -11.04 -5.12
N ALA A 133 8.31 -11.35 -5.52
CA ALA A 133 9.47 -11.50 -4.65
C ALA A 133 10.77 -11.26 -5.41
N ALA A 134 11.86 -10.97 -4.70
CA ALA A 134 13.18 -10.83 -5.31
C ALA A 134 13.72 -12.16 -5.85
N ASP A 135 13.35 -13.28 -5.22
CA ASP A 135 13.72 -14.64 -5.60
C ASP A 135 12.78 -15.68 -4.96
N LEU A 136 12.94 -16.96 -5.31
CA LEU A 136 12.12 -18.04 -4.77
C LEU A 136 12.30 -18.26 -3.26
N PRO A 137 13.52 -18.27 -2.69
CA PRO A 137 13.70 -18.28 -1.23
C PRO A 137 12.93 -17.16 -0.52
N ALA A 138 13.00 -15.93 -1.03
CA ALA A 138 12.26 -14.79 -0.51
C ALA A 138 10.75 -15.00 -0.64
N ALA A 139 10.27 -15.56 -1.77
CA ALA A 139 8.86 -15.93 -1.95
C ALA A 139 8.37 -16.95 -0.91
N ILE A 140 9.17 -17.97 -0.60
CA ILE A 140 8.86 -18.99 0.40
C ILE A 140 8.92 -18.41 1.83
N ALA A 141 9.84 -17.50 2.08
CA ALA A 141 10.08 -16.89 3.40
C ALA A 141 9.21 -15.67 3.67
N GLN A 142 8.34 -15.24 2.74
CA GLN A 142 7.50 -14.07 2.95
C GLN A 142 6.68 -14.25 4.22
N ALA A 143 6.81 -13.27 5.12
CA ALA A 143 5.92 -13.20 6.26
C ALA A 143 4.48 -13.06 5.73
N ARG A 144 3.55 -13.81 6.33
CA ARG A 144 2.14 -13.62 6.05
C ARG A 144 1.81 -12.15 6.27
N VAL A 145 1.20 -11.52 5.28
CA VAL A 145 0.44 -10.30 5.52
C VAL A 145 -0.63 -10.72 6.53
N PRO A 146 -0.67 -10.13 7.73
CA PRO A 146 -1.73 -10.43 8.67
C PRO A 146 -3.04 -10.23 7.92
N GLU A 147 -3.86 -11.29 7.83
CA GLU A 147 -5.23 -11.17 7.36
C GLU A 147 -5.80 -9.96 8.09
N ALA A 148 -6.27 -8.95 7.34
CA ALA A 148 -6.74 -7.72 7.95
C ALA A 148 -7.70 -8.12 9.07
N VAL A 149 -7.32 -7.83 10.32
CA VAL A 149 -8.17 -8.14 11.46
C VAL A 149 -9.49 -7.47 11.13
N GLN A 150 -10.53 -8.28 10.94
CA GLN A 150 -11.84 -7.72 10.63
C GLN A 150 -12.14 -6.73 11.75
N PRO A 151 -12.36 -5.44 11.42
CA PRO A 151 -12.64 -4.44 12.43
C PRO A 151 -13.74 -4.96 13.34
N ASP A 152 -13.55 -4.84 14.65
CA ASP A 152 -14.61 -5.19 15.59
C ASP A 152 -15.83 -4.31 15.28
N PRO A 153 -16.93 -4.85 14.72
CA PRO A 153 -18.06 -4.04 14.29
C PRO A 153 -18.78 -3.39 15.48
N ALA A 154 -18.56 -3.88 16.70
CA ALA A 154 -19.11 -3.30 17.92
C ALA A 154 -18.28 -2.13 18.46
N ARG A 155 -17.02 -1.96 18.01
CA ARG A 155 -16.15 -0.87 18.46
C ARG A 155 -16.23 0.30 17.49
N ALA A 156 -17.04 1.31 17.87
CA ALA A 156 -17.15 2.54 17.10
C ALA A 156 -15.77 3.20 16.85
N LEU A 157 -15.55 3.63 15.62
CA LEU A 157 -14.40 4.46 15.25
C LEU A 157 -14.46 5.80 16.00
N PRO A 158 -13.32 6.32 16.47
CA PRO A 158 -13.29 7.64 17.09
C PRO A 158 -13.58 8.71 16.03
N GLN A 159 -14.24 9.78 16.47
CA GLN A 159 -14.39 10.98 15.66
C GLN A 159 -13.29 11.97 16.00
N PHE A 160 -12.72 12.60 14.99
CA PHE A 160 -11.74 13.66 15.15
C PHE A 160 -12.43 14.99 14.93
N ARG A 161 -12.45 15.86 15.94
CA ARG A 161 -13.15 17.15 15.89
C ARG A 161 -12.64 18.03 14.75
N TYR A 162 -11.33 18.03 14.53
CA TYR A 162 -10.66 18.88 13.55
C TYR A 162 -10.35 18.16 12.23
N TYR A 163 -10.83 16.94 11.99
CA TYR A 163 -10.59 16.20 10.75
C TYR A 163 -11.89 15.59 10.24
N ALA A 164 -12.29 15.86 8.99
CA ALA A 164 -13.56 15.41 8.43
C ALA A 164 -13.58 13.90 8.20
N ASP A 165 -12.72 13.41 7.31
CA ASP A 165 -12.60 11.99 7.00
C ASP A 165 -11.13 11.61 6.74
N PRO A 166 -10.45 10.99 7.72
CA PRO A 166 -9.06 10.54 7.55
C PRO A 166 -8.92 9.29 6.67
N PHE A 167 -10.00 8.57 6.37
CA PHE A 167 -9.98 7.45 5.42
C PHE A 167 -10.04 7.96 3.98
N GLU A 168 -10.89 8.95 3.70
CA GLU A 168 -10.96 9.60 2.38
C GLU A 168 -9.64 10.29 2.02
N ALA A 169 -9.02 10.97 2.99
CA ALA A 169 -7.68 11.56 2.84
C ALA A 169 -6.54 10.52 2.73
N GLY A 170 -6.84 9.23 2.93
CA GLY A 170 -5.90 8.12 2.76
C GLY A 170 -4.86 7.96 3.87
N VAL A 171 -4.98 8.69 4.99
CA VAL A 171 -4.04 8.60 6.13
C VAL A 171 -4.43 7.48 7.11
N LEU A 172 -5.70 7.09 7.15
CA LEU A 172 -6.20 5.90 7.84
C LEU A 172 -6.68 4.86 6.82
N ARG A 173 -6.35 3.59 7.04
CA ARG A 173 -6.77 2.46 6.19
C ARG A 173 -7.13 1.24 7.01
N THR A 174 -7.88 0.31 6.42
CA THR A 174 -8.02 -1.04 6.99
C THR A 174 -6.68 -1.76 6.93
N SER A 175 -6.28 -2.40 8.04
CA SER A 175 -5.02 -3.15 8.12
C SER A 175 -5.03 -4.13 9.29
N GLY A 176 -4.33 -5.26 9.12
CA GLY A 176 -4.05 -6.22 10.19
C GLY A 176 -2.80 -5.88 11.00
N GLU A 177 -2.10 -4.80 10.68
CA GLU A 177 -0.90 -4.34 11.39
C GLU A 177 -1.22 -4.01 12.86
N THR A 178 -0.24 -4.30 13.73
CA THR A 178 -0.34 -3.97 15.16
C THR A 178 0.04 -2.51 15.38
N CYS A 179 -0.78 -1.78 16.12
CA CYS A 179 -0.49 -0.42 16.55
C CYS A 179 0.77 -0.39 17.45
N GLU A 180 1.75 0.45 17.11
CA GLU A 180 3.02 0.58 17.86
C GLU A 180 2.80 1.16 19.28
N CYS A 181 1.71 1.92 19.47
CA CYS A 181 1.34 2.42 20.78
C CYS A 181 0.81 1.31 21.70
N CYS A 182 -0.22 0.56 21.29
CA CYS A 182 -0.94 -0.36 22.17
C CYS A 182 -0.67 -1.86 21.93
N GLY A 183 0.09 -2.22 20.89
CA GLY A 183 0.42 -3.58 20.50
C GLY A 183 -0.75 -4.39 19.93
N LYS A 184 -1.92 -3.78 19.73
CA LYS A 184 -3.13 -4.47 19.24
C LYS A 184 -3.30 -4.27 17.73
N ALA A 185 -3.64 -5.35 17.03
CA ALA A 185 -4.15 -5.29 15.66
C ALA A 185 -5.65 -4.98 15.70
N THR A 186 -6.03 -3.74 15.43
CA THR A 186 -7.41 -3.25 15.62
C THR A 186 -8.25 -3.22 14.34
N GLY A 187 -7.69 -3.68 13.22
CA GLY A 187 -8.34 -3.64 11.90
C GLY A 187 -8.16 -2.34 11.13
N TYR A 188 -7.57 -1.31 11.77
CA TYR A 188 -7.27 -0.02 11.17
C TYR A 188 -5.90 0.48 11.61
N ILE A 189 -5.18 1.11 10.69
CA ILE A 189 -3.87 1.69 10.95
C ILE A 189 -3.75 3.05 10.27
N TYR A 190 -3.12 3.98 10.97
CA TYR A 190 -2.66 5.26 10.46
C TYR A 190 -1.28 5.08 9.84
N GLY A 191 -1.03 5.79 8.73
CA GLY A 191 0.27 5.79 8.06
C GLY A 191 0.62 7.15 7.47
N GLY A 192 0.23 8.23 8.15
CA GLY A 192 0.67 9.59 7.83
C GLY A 192 1.89 10.02 8.66
N SER A 193 2.21 11.31 8.61
CA SER A 193 3.33 11.92 9.33
C SER A 193 3.19 11.83 10.85
N PHE A 194 4.24 11.42 11.53
CA PHE A 194 4.36 11.52 12.99
C PHE A 194 5.79 11.89 13.34
N TYR A 195 5.97 13.04 13.98
CA TYR A 195 7.28 13.52 14.39
C TYR A 195 7.55 13.04 15.82
N ALA A 196 8.60 12.24 15.98
CA ALA A 196 9.10 11.77 17.27
C ALA A 196 10.62 11.52 17.17
N VAL A 197 11.26 11.22 18.31
CA VAL A 197 12.68 10.85 18.36
C VAL A 197 12.94 9.48 17.70
N GLY A 198 11.94 8.59 17.70
CA GLY A 198 11.99 7.27 17.07
C GLY A 198 11.32 7.24 15.69
N ASP A 199 11.42 6.09 15.02
CA ASP A 199 10.88 5.86 13.67
C ASP A 199 9.43 5.34 13.68
N GLU A 200 8.81 5.19 14.86
CA GLU A 200 7.42 4.72 14.99
C GLU A 200 6.45 5.71 14.34
N SER A 201 5.57 5.21 13.48
CA SER A 201 4.66 6.03 12.66
C SER A 201 3.30 5.37 12.41
N HIS A 202 3.08 4.17 12.94
CA HIS A 202 1.89 3.36 12.67
C HIS A 202 1.04 3.15 13.92
N PHE A 203 -0.10 3.86 13.98
CA PHE A 203 -0.98 3.87 15.15
C PHE A 203 -2.43 3.50 14.81
N CYS A 204 -3.13 2.88 15.75
CA CYS A 204 -4.58 2.70 15.60
C CYS A 204 -5.32 4.02 15.89
N PRO A 205 -6.49 4.26 15.26
CA PRO A 205 -7.20 5.54 15.39
C PRO A 205 -7.56 5.88 16.84
N TRP A 206 -7.80 4.89 17.70
CA TRP A 206 -8.09 5.14 19.12
C TRP A 206 -6.89 5.65 19.93
N CYS A 207 -5.66 5.23 19.60
CA CYS A 207 -4.46 5.73 20.29
C CYS A 207 -4.10 7.16 19.87
N ILE A 208 -4.49 7.55 18.65
CA ILE A 208 -4.43 8.93 18.19
C ILE A 208 -5.47 9.74 18.97
N ALA A 209 -6.74 9.35 18.90
CA ALA A 209 -7.85 10.12 19.45
C ALA A 209 -7.75 10.38 20.97
N ASN A 210 -7.23 9.42 21.74
CA ASN A 210 -7.05 9.58 23.18
C ASN A 210 -5.68 10.15 23.59
N GLY A 211 -4.80 10.46 22.64
CA GLY A 211 -3.45 11.01 22.86
C GLY A 211 -2.42 10.03 23.43
N ALA A 212 -2.75 8.72 23.49
CA ALA A 212 -1.82 7.73 24.02
C ALA A 212 -0.56 7.59 23.16
N ALA A 213 -0.68 7.70 21.83
CA ALA A 213 0.45 7.62 20.91
C ALA A 213 1.42 8.79 21.15
N ALA A 214 0.93 10.02 21.00
CA ALA A 214 1.71 11.24 21.25
C ALA A 214 2.40 11.22 22.63
N LYS A 215 1.66 10.85 23.69
CA LYS A 215 2.21 10.75 25.05
C LYS A 215 3.29 9.69 25.20
N LYS A 216 3.13 8.52 24.57
CA LYS A 216 4.07 7.40 24.72
C LYS A 216 5.40 7.68 24.02
N PHE A 217 5.35 8.33 22.87
CA PHE A 217 6.51 8.56 22.00
C PHE A 217 7.05 9.99 22.08
N ASP A 218 6.46 10.86 22.93
CA ASP A 218 6.79 12.28 23.02
C ASP A 218 6.80 12.95 21.64
N GLY A 219 5.72 12.70 20.89
CA GLY A 219 5.62 13.05 19.48
C GLY A 219 4.33 13.74 19.08
N GLU A 220 4.33 14.26 17.87
CA GLU A 220 3.28 15.12 17.31
C GLU A 220 2.86 14.62 15.93
N PHE A 221 1.55 14.60 15.67
CA PHE A 221 1.00 14.33 14.34
C PHE A 221 1.02 15.59 13.47
N ASN A 222 0.86 16.75 14.08
CA ASN A 222 0.92 18.05 13.42
C ASN A 222 1.82 18.96 14.24
N ASP A 223 2.76 19.63 13.58
CA ASP A 223 3.68 20.57 14.24
C ASP A 223 2.91 21.67 14.96
N ALA A 224 3.08 21.75 16.28
CA ALA A 224 2.44 22.75 17.12
C ALA A 224 2.68 24.20 16.65
N ALA A 225 3.84 24.50 16.04
CA ALA A 225 4.15 25.83 15.51
C ALA A 225 3.37 26.16 14.23
N GLY A 226 2.95 25.16 13.46
CA GLY A 226 2.13 25.33 12.25
C GLY A 226 0.64 25.58 12.54
N ILE A 227 0.21 25.51 13.80
CA ILE A 227 -1.20 25.59 14.19
C ILE A 227 -1.61 27.01 14.54
N GLY A 228 -2.62 27.54 13.84
CA GLY A 228 -3.11 28.90 14.07
C GLY A 228 -2.98 29.81 12.86
N CYS A 229 -2.85 29.29 11.64
CA CYS A 229 -2.70 30.12 10.45
C CYS A 229 -4.03 30.75 10.03
N ALA A 230 -4.10 32.08 9.89
CA ALA A 230 -5.24 32.79 9.29
C ALA A 230 -4.75 33.65 8.12
N GLY A 231 -4.64 33.04 6.93
CA GLY A 231 -4.02 33.68 5.76
C GLY A 231 -2.50 33.82 5.94
N THR A 232 -2.01 35.06 5.93
CA THR A 232 -0.59 35.41 6.17
C THR A 232 -0.28 35.68 7.64
N GLU A 233 -1.28 35.72 8.52
CA GLU A 233 -1.11 36.02 9.94
C GLU A 233 -1.19 34.75 10.80
N GLU A 234 -0.47 34.76 11.92
CA GLU A 234 -0.57 33.75 12.97
C GLU A 234 -1.51 34.23 14.07
N VAL A 235 -2.50 33.39 14.39
CA VAL A 235 -3.46 33.62 15.47
C VAL A 235 -3.07 32.75 16.65
N ALA A 236 -2.79 33.38 17.79
CA ALA A 236 -2.55 32.67 19.03
C ALA A 236 -3.83 31.95 19.48
N LEU A 237 -3.82 30.61 19.44
CA LEU A 237 -4.92 29.77 19.87
C LEU A 237 -4.77 29.32 21.33
N PRO A 238 -5.86 28.91 22.00
CA PRO A 238 -5.77 28.30 23.32
C PRO A 238 -4.86 27.06 23.31
N PRO A 239 -3.98 26.87 24.33
CA PRO A 239 -3.07 25.73 24.37
C PRO A 239 -3.75 24.36 24.27
N SER A 240 -5.00 24.25 24.76
CA SER A 240 -5.79 23.02 24.65
C SER A 240 -6.19 22.68 23.21
N VAL A 241 -6.43 23.70 22.37
CA VAL A 241 -6.74 23.51 20.94
C VAL A 241 -5.49 23.07 20.19
N ILE A 242 -4.37 23.75 20.44
CA ILE A 242 -3.06 23.38 19.86
C ILE A 242 -2.71 21.93 20.22
N ALA A 243 -2.83 21.55 21.49
CA ALA A 243 -2.56 20.17 21.93
C ALA A 243 -3.52 19.13 21.32
N GLU A 244 -4.79 19.48 21.06
CA GLU A 244 -5.73 18.55 20.41
C GLU A 244 -5.38 18.29 18.94
N VAL A 245 -5.02 19.35 18.22
CA VAL A 245 -4.65 19.26 16.80
C VAL A 245 -3.28 18.58 16.65
N SER A 246 -2.29 18.99 17.45
CA SER A 246 -0.93 18.42 17.39
C SER A 246 -0.89 16.95 17.82
N GLN A 247 -1.56 16.58 18.92
CA GLN A 247 -1.33 15.28 19.57
C GLN A 247 -2.48 14.27 19.43
N ARG A 248 -3.67 14.73 19.03
CA ARG A 248 -4.89 13.90 19.03
C ARG A 248 -5.65 13.92 17.70
N THR A 249 -5.09 14.54 16.67
CA THR A 249 -5.68 14.64 15.33
C THR A 249 -4.69 14.09 14.30
N PRO A 250 -5.13 13.23 13.35
CA PRO A 250 -4.26 12.76 12.27
C PRO A 250 -3.63 13.92 11.48
N SER A 251 -2.44 13.69 10.92
CA SER A 251 -1.87 14.57 9.90
C SER A 251 -2.57 14.38 8.54
N PHE A 252 -2.25 15.24 7.58
CA PHE A 252 -2.58 15.08 6.17
C PHE A 252 -1.30 15.16 5.31
N PHE A 253 -1.36 14.77 4.05
CA PHE A 253 -0.22 14.90 3.13
C PHE A 253 0.08 16.36 2.83
N SER A 254 1.35 16.73 2.80
CA SER A 254 1.84 18.06 2.43
C SER A 254 3.20 17.92 1.71
N TYR A 255 3.54 18.90 0.87
CA TYR A 255 4.88 19.00 0.27
C TYR A 255 5.85 19.72 1.23
N GLN A 256 5.36 20.74 1.93
CA GLN A 256 6.10 21.48 2.96
C GLN A 256 5.52 21.21 4.35
N GLN A 257 6.02 21.89 5.38
CA GLN A 257 5.48 21.77 6.75
C GLN A 257 3.98 22.09 6.76
N GLU A 258 3.17 21.24 7.40
CA GLU A 258 1.71 21.42 7.45
C GLU A 258 1.35 22.73 8.15
N ARG A 259 0.38 23.46 7.57
CA ARG A 259 -0.21 24.66 8.20
C ARG A 259 -1.65 24.39 8.57
N TRP A 260 -1.99 24.56 9.84
CA TRP A 260 -3.36 24.34 10.31
C TRP A 260 -4.13 25.66 10.37
N TRP A 261 -5.15 25.78 9.53
CA TRP A 261 -5.96 27.00 9.43
C TRP A 261 -6.78 27.24 10.70
N ALA A 262 -6.99 28.51 11.06
CA ALA A 262 -7.72 28.93 12.25
C ALA A 262 -8.70 30.07 11.97
N HIS A 263 -9.83 30.07 12.69
CA HIS A 263 -10.86 31.10 12.59
C HIS A 263 -11.76 31.08 13.83
N CYS A 264 -12.33 32.23 14.20
CA CYS A 264 -13.14 32.37 15.42
C CYS A 264 -12.41 31.90 16.69
N ASN A 265 -11.09 32.15 16.80
CA ASN A 265 -10.27 31.73 17.94
C ASN A 265 -10.28 30.21 18.21
N ASP A 266 -10.44 29.42 17.15
CA ASP A 266 -10.39 27.96 17.17
C ASP A 266 -9.70 27.44 15.90
N ALA A 267 -9.23 26.20 15.93
CA ALA A 267 -8.69 25.55 14.75
C ALA A 267 -9.81 25.14 13.78
N GLY A 268 -9.52 25.18 12.49
CA GLY A 268 -10.40 24.70 11.45
C GLY A 268 -10.51 23.18 11.44
N ARG A 269 -11.65 22.68 10.97
CA ARG A 269 -11.81 21.27 10.62
C ARG A 269 -11.27 21.04 9.22
N PHE A 270 -10.21 20.26 9.08
CA PHE A 270 -9.69 19.84 7.78
C PHE A 270 -10.75 19.03 7.04
N LEU A 271 -11.13 19.49 5.84
CA LEU A 271 -12.16 18.88 5.01
C LEU A 271 -11.58 17.97 3.92
N GLY A 272 -10.30 18.12 3.60
CA GLY A 272 -9.61 17.36 2.56
C GLY A 272 -8.79 18.27 1.63
N GLU A 273 -8.07 17.65 0.71
CA GLU A 273 -7.59 18.34 -0.49
C GLU A 273 -8.78 18.86 -1.31
N ILE A 274 -8.59 19.97 -2.04
CA ILE A 274 -9.69 20.69 -2.71
C ILE A 274 -10.54 19.81 -3.63
N GLU A 275 -9.96 18.78 -4.25
CA GLU A 275 -10.64 17.82 -5.11
C GLU A 275 -11.62 16.89 -4.37
N HIS A 276 -11.46 16.71 -3.05
CA HIS A 276 -12.29 15.86 -2.19
C HIS A 276 -13.42 16.63 -1.52
N VAL A 277 -13.40 17.97 -1.57
CA VAL A 277 -14.42 18.80 -0.92
C VAL A 277 -15.59 19.04 -1.86
N ASP A 278 -16.81 19.04 -1.29
CA ASP A 278 -18.04 19.33 -2.02
C ASP A 278 -17.92 20.68 -2.75
N ARG A 279 -18.02 20.62 -4.08
CA ARG A 279 -17.95 21.80 -4.96
C ARG A 279 -19.06 22.81 -4.67
N ALA A 280 -20.24 22.34 -4.23
CA ALA A 280 -21.33 23.24 -3.84
C ALA A 280 -20.98 24.02 -2.56
N LEU A 281 -20.24 23.41 -1.64
CA LEU A 281 -19.74 24.08 -0.44
C LEU A 281 -18.68 25.13 -0.80
N ILE A 282 -17.73 24.80 -1.68
CA ILE A 282 -16.71 25.75 -2.17
C ILE A 282 -17.38 26.94 -2.88
N ALA A 283 -18.41 26.71 -3.69
CA ALA A 283 -19.13 27.75 -4.42
C ALA A 283 -20.16 28.54 -3.57
N SER A 284 -20.31 28.21 -2.29
CA SER A 284 -21.24 28.89 -1.39
C SER A 284 -20.66 30.21 -0.85
N GLU A 285 -21.50 31.02 -0.18
CA GLU A 285 -21.04 32.24 0.49
C GLU A 285 -19.91 31.99 1.50
N ALA A 286 -19.91 30.81 2.13
CA ALA A 286 -18.87 30.41 3.07
C ALA A 286 -17.49 30.21 2.40
N GLY A 287 -17.48 29.93 1.10
CA GLY A 287 -16.27 29.66 0.30
C GLY A 287 -15.78 30.84 -0.54
N ASN A 288 -16.48 31.99 -0.54
CA ASN A 288 -16.12 33.15 -1.35
C ASN A 288 -14.69 33.65 -1.08
N ASP A 289 -14.37 33.92 0.19
CA ASP A 289 -13.06 34.42 0.59
C ASP A 289 -11.97 33.36 0.32
N PHE A 290 -12.23 32.10 0.69
CA PHE A 290 -11.34 30.97 0.38
C PHE A 290 -11.02 30.87 -1.12
N THR A 291 -12.03 31.00 -1.98
CA THR A 291 -11.87 30.91 -3.43
C THR A 291 -11.03 32.08 -3.95
N SER A 292 -11.28 33.30 -3.47
CA SER A 292 -10.49 34.48 -3.83
C SER A 292 -9.03 34.32 -3.43
N ASP A 293 -8.77 33.99 -2.16
CA ASP A 293 -7.43 33.84 -1.60
C ASP A 293 -6.65 32.71 -2.29
N THR A 294 -7.32 31.58 -2.56
CA THR A 294 -6.71 30.43 -3.26
C THR A 294 -6.35 30.79 -4.69
N ARG A 295 -7.21 31.52 -5.41
CA ARG A 295 -6.92 31.93 -6.80
C ARG A 295 -5.71 32.85 -6.86
N GLU A 296 -5.60 33.78 -5.92
CA GLU A 296 -4.43 34.66 -5.83
C GLU A 296 -3.15 33.86 -5.53
N ALA A 297 -3.17 33.03 -4.49
CA ALA A 297 -2.02 32.25 -4.05
C ALA A 297 -1.57 31.18 -5.07
N ALA A 298 -2.51 30.52 -5.75
CA ALA A 298 -2.22 29.54 -6.80
C ALA A 298 -1.97 30.16 -8.19
N HIS A 299 -2.05 31.48 -8.31
CA HIS A 299 -1.96 32.22 -9.59
C HIS A 299 -2.96 31.73 -10.66
N VAL A 300 -4.20 31.43 -10.24
CA VAL A 300 -5.29 30.92 -11.07
C VAL A 300 -6.22 32.06 -11.50
N GLY A 301 -6.00 32.57 -12.72
CA GLY A 301 -6.73 33.73 -13.25
C GLY A 301 -8.01 33.41 -14.02
N SER A 302 -8.10 32.24 -14.68
CA SER A 302 -9.26 31.88 -15.50
C SER A 302 -10.20 30.89 -14.79
N ASP A 303 -11.45 30.82 -15.23
CA ASP A 303 -12.41 29.81 -14.73
C ASP A 303 -12.06 28.40 -15.20
N ALA A 304 -11.43 28.27 -16.37
CA ALA A 304 -10.96 26.98 -16.86
C ALA A 304 -9.86 26.41 -15.96
N ASP A 305 -8.90 27.25 -15.54
CA ASP A 305 -7.82 26.87 -14.64
C ASP A 305 -8.35 26.51 -13.24
N TRP A 306 -9.39 27.21 -12.76
CA TRP A 306 -10.06 26.86 -11.51
C TRP A 306 -10.77 25.51 -11.58
N GLN A 307 -11.50 25.24 -12.66
CA GLN A 307 -12.14 23.92 -12.84
C GLN A 307 -11.10 22.80 -12.97
N TRP A 308 -9.97 23.08 -13.62
CA TRP A 308 -8.83 22.16 -13.68
C TRP A 308 -8.25 21.90 -12.29
N LEU A 309 -8.11 22.92 -11.45
CA LEU A 309 -7.67 22.80 -10.06
C LEU A 309 -8.61 21.89 -9.24
N LEU A 310 -9.92 22.09 -9.38
CA LEU A 310 -10.94 21.28 -8.68
C LEU A 310 -11.03 19.82 -9.15
N ALA A 311 -10.58 19.53 -10.38
CA ALA A 311 -10.69 18.20 -10.98
C ALA A 311 -9.39 17.39 -10.96
N THR A 312 -8.25 18.06 -10.89
CA THR A 312 -6.94 17.39 -10.91
C THR A 312 -6.49 17.10 -9.48
N PRO A 313 -6.12 15.86 -9.13
CA PRO A 313 -5.64 15.56 -7.79
C PRO A 313 -4.36 16.34 -7.45
N SER A 314 -4.27 16.83 -6.22
CA SER A 314 -3.16 17.63 -5.69
C SER A 314 -1.81 16.91 -5.80
N ARG A 315 -1.80 15.57 -5.70
CA ARG A 315 -0.60 14.74 -5.86
C ARG A 315 -0.13 14.54 -7.31
N GLN A 316 -0.87 15.05 -8.30
CA GLN A 316 -0.55 14.91 -9.74
C GLN A 316 -0.07 16.24 -10.36
N ARG A 317 0.23 17.24 -9.52
CA ARG A 317 0.65 18.59 -9.92
C ARG A 317 1.59 19.19 -8.87
N GLY A 318 2.29 20.26 -9.25
CA GLY A 318 3.22 20.97 -8.36
C GLY A 318 2.58 21.89 -7.31
N ILE A 319 1.25 21.85 -7.16
CA ILE A 319 0.51 22.62 -6.15
C ILE A 319 -0.55 21.74 -5.46
N ALA A 320 -0.66 21.84 -4.15
CA ALA A 320 -1.72 21.23 -3.36
C ALA A 320 -2.56 22.32 -2.69
N VAL A 321 -3.87 22.10 -2.56
CA VAL A 321 -4.76 23.04 -1.88
C VAL A 321 -5.54 22.29 -0.82
N PHE A 322 -5.42 22.78 0.41
CA PHE A 322 -6.00 22.15 1.60
C PHE A 322 -7.13 23.01 2.13
N VAL A 323 -8.30 22.41 2.32
CA VAL A 323 -9.51 23.14 2.70
C VAL A 323 -9.88 22.84 4.14
N PHE A 324 -10.24 23.88 4.87
CA PHE A 324 -10.70 23.82 6.25
C PHE A 324 -12.04 24.53 6.40
N GLY A 325 -12.88 24.05 7.31
CA GLY A 325 -14.13 24.69 7.70
C GLY A 325 -14.10 25.16 9.14
N CYS A 326 -14.57 26.38 9.41
CA CYS A 326 -14.70 26.89 10.76
C CYS A 326 -15.83 26.16 11.50
N LEU A 327 -15.54 25.63 12.69
CA LEU A 327 -16.51 24.91 13.52
C LEU A 327 -17.65 25.81 14.06
N HIS A 328 -17.48 27.13 14.04
CA HIS A 328 -18.40 28.08 14.68
C HIS A 328 -19.33 28.79 13.68
N CYS A 329 -18.78 29.26 12.56
CA CYS A 329 -19.53 30.02 11.57
C CYS A 329 -19.64 29.34 10.20
N GLY A 330 -18.98 28.20 9.99
CA GLY A 330 -19.00 27.47 8.72
C GLY A 330 -18.16 28.07 7.59
N LYS A 331 -17.51 29.23 7.81
CA LYS A 331 -16.60 29.85 6.83
C LYS A 331 -15.50 28.88 6.42
N LEU A 332 -15.17 28.85 5.13
CA LEU A 332 -14.05 28.09 4.61
C LEU A 332 -12.76 28.92 4.63
N GLY A 333 -11.65 28.23 4.78
CA GLY A 333 -10.32 28.76 4.56
C GLY A 333 -9.36 27.63 4.25
N GLY A 334 -8.07 27.94 4.18
CA GLY A 334 -7.07 26.98 3.76
C GLY A 334 -5.78 27.63 3.34
N TYR A 335 -4.94 26.85 2.67
CA TYR A 335 -3.70 27.35 2.08
C TYR A 335 -3.32 26.55 0.83
N VAL A 336 -2.46 27.17 0.03
CA VAL A 336 -1.82 26.55 -1.14
C VAL A 336 -0.41 26.16 -0.75
N ASP A 337 -0.04 24.93 -1.08
CA ASP A 337 1.28 24.35 -0.85
C ASP A 337 1.95 24.03 -2.19
N HIS A 338 3.27 24.21 -2.27
CA HIS A 338 4.05 24.06 -3.50
C HIS A 338 5.16 23.01 -3.30
N SER A 339 5.31 22.12 -4.29
CA SER A 339 6.29 21.01 -4.29
C SER A 339 7.75 21.44 -4.37
#